data_AF-A0A542Y4N1-F1
#
_entry.id   AF-A0A542Y4N1-F1
#
_cell.length_a   1.000
_cell.length_b   1.000
_cell.length_c   1.000
_cell.angle_alpha   90.00
_cell.angle_beta   90.00
_cell.angle_gamma   90.00
#
_symmetry.space_group_name_H-M   'P 1'
#
loop_
_entity.id
_entity.type
_entity.pdbx_description
1 polymer ?
#
loop_
_entity_poly.entity_id
_entity_poly.type
_entity_poly.pdbx_seq_one_letter_code
_entity_poly.pdbx_strand_id
1 'polypeptide(L)'
;MEARQRIVTGIELLENGYVVEWTPSKEAEPGVHTVPYPNYDRRLLEALWGALELVGTDYNYTDRVDEVRELSVPGMTRSQLSTFLTWVQRSERFCDGAIDGFVKDGRVLQGLRRAVELEGGTAQLVERAPSLGARESEPNVHGEPAGSRAKPVMGRAGLLVFLGSLLLTYVGTASNVIPGAGWAIGLLVALGGGVVLSIVSLARRERRGAAIATLVMSLGLPFAVFVGFAVFFTFFYVA
;
A
#
# COMPACT_ATOMS: atom_id res chain seq x y z
N MET A 1 24.22 21.49 -8.08
CA MET A 1 24.67 20.20 -8.62
C MET A 1 23.54 19.63 -9.46
N GLU A 2 23.82 19.24 -10.71
CA GLU A 2 22.82 18.67 -11.61
C GLU A 2 22.22 17.37 -11.03
N ALA A 3 20.96 17.05 -11.34
CA ALA A 3 20.27 15.86 -10.84
C ALA A 3 21.06 14.58 -11.11
N ARG A 4 21.60 14.45 -12.32
CA ARG A 4 22.45 13.32 -12.73
C ARG A 4 23.71 13.17 -11.87
N GLN A 5 24.40 14.26 -11.56
CA GLN A 5 25.61 14.23 -10.74
C GLN A 5 25.31 13.80 -9.29
N ARG A 6 24.16 14.22 -8.74
CA ARG A 6 23.68 13.75 -7.43
C ARG A 6 23.48 12.23 -7.42
N ILE A 7 22.84 11.70 -8.47
CA ILE A 7 22.59 10.26 -8.60
C ILE A 7 23.90 9.47 -8.69
N VAL A 8 24.85 9.91 -9.52
CA VAL A 8 26.16 9.25 -9.67
C VAL A 8 26.90 9.20 -8.33
N THR A 9 26.95 10.32 -7.60
CA THR A 9 27.56 10.37 -6.26
C THR A 9 26.92 9.36 -5.29
N GLY A 10 25.60 9.19 -5.35
CA GLY A 10 24.89 8.20 -4.52
C GLY A 10 25.14 6.76 -4.95
N ILE A 11 25.29 6.50 -6.25
CA ILE A 11 25.66 5.18 -6.78
C ILE A 11 27.06 4.81 -6.28
N GLU A 12 28.04 5.70 -6.43
CA GLU A 12 29.42 5.49 -5.95
C GLU A 12 29.45 5.24 -4.44
N LEU A 13 28.66 5.98 -3.66
CA LEU A 13 28.54 5.76 -2.22
C LEU A 13 28.08 4.33 -1.90
N LEU A 14 27.01 3.86 -2.56
CA LEU A 14 26.44 2.53 -2.34
C LEU A 14 27.35 1.41 -2.83
N GLU A 15 28.03 1.60 -3.96
CA GLU A 15 29.00 0.64 -4.51
C GLU A 15 30.23 0.46 -3.60
N ASN A 16 30.60 1.49 -2.86
CA ASN A 16 31.68 1.44 -1.85
C ASN A 16 31.24 0.80 -0.53
N GLY A 17 30.08 0.13 -0.48
CA GLY A 17 29.64 -0.63 0.68
C GLY A 17 29.07 0.24 1.81
N TYR A 18 28.48 1.39 1.48
CA TYR A 18 27.81 2.25 2.45
C TYR A 18 26.77 1.47 3.27
N VAL A 19 26.83 1.65 4.59
CA VAL A 19 25.86 1.13 5.55
C VAL A 19 25.28 2.32 6.31
N VAL A 20 23.98 2.32 6.52
CA VAL A 20 23.30 3.39 7.28
C VAL A 20 23.75 3.36 8.73
N GLU A 21 24.23 4.49 9.22
CA GLU A 21 24.53 4.68 10.64
C GLU A 21 23.22 4.85 11.41
N TRP A 22 23.12 4.21 12.58
CA TRP A 22 21.96 4.33 13.45
C TRP A 22 22.34 5.07 14.73
N THR A 23 21.55 6.08 15.07
CA THR A 23 21.64 6.73 16.38
C THR A 23 21.11 5.75 17.42
N PRO A 24 21.87 5.40 18.46
CA PRO A 24 21.41 4.48 19.48
C PRO A 24 20.31 5.10 20.35
N SER A 25 19.50 4.24 20.98
CA SER A 25 18.63 4.66 22.07
C SER A 25 19.46 5.21 23.22
N LYS A 26 19.03 6.33 23.80
CA LYS A 26 19.64 6.91 25.01
C LYS A 26 18.55 7.35 25.97
N GLU A 27 18.86 7.33 27.26
CA GLU A 27 18.02 7.95 28.27
C GLU A 27 18.17 9.47 28.16
N ALA A 28 17.05 10.17 27.90
CA ALA A 28 17.01 11.63 27.82
C ALA A 28 16.69 12.24 29.19
N GLU A 29 15.83 11.56 29.95
CA GLU A 29 15.39 11.91 31.30
C GLU A 29 15.15 10.60 32.09
N PRO A 30 15.08 10.62 33.43
CA PRO A 30 14.86 9.42 34.23
C PRO A 30 13.62 8.62 33.77
N GLY A 31 13.84 7.43 33.23
CA GLY A 31 12.79 6.55 32.70
C GLY A 31 12.25 6.93 31.30
N VAL A 32 12.83 7.93 30.64
CA VAL A 32 12.46 8.36 29.27
C VAL A 32 13.60 8.05 28.31
N HIS A 33 13.36 7.10 27.41
CA HIS A 33 14.33 6.69 26.39
C HIS A 33 13.96 7.24 25.01
N THR A 34 14.95 7.68 24.25
CA THR A 34 14.78 7.96 22.82
C THR A 34 14.74 6.65 22.04
N VAL A 35 13.94 6.59 20.98
CA VAL A 35 14.00 5.49 20.02
C VAL A 35 15.25 5.64 19.12
N PRO A 36 15.87 4.53 18.69
CA PRO A 36 16.94 4.59 17.71
C PRO A 36 16.38 5.06 16.35
N TYR A 37 17.16 5.84 15.62
CA TYR A 37 16.76 6.35 14.30
C TYR A 37 17.96 6.40 13.35
N PRO A 38 17.74 6.22 12.04
CA PRO A 38 18.81 6.23 11.06
C PRO A 38 19.35 7.65 10.82
N ASN A 39 20.67 7.74 10.63
CA ASN A 39 21.37 8.92 10.17
C ASN A 39 21.88 8.66 8.74
N TYR A 40 21.14 9.16 7.75
CA TYR A 40 21.48 8.94 6.35
C TYR A 40 22.57 9.92 5.88
N ASP A 41 23.56 9.40 5.15
CA ASP A 41 24.50 10.24 4.42
C ASP A 41 23.74 11.15 3.44
N ARG A 42 24.07 12.45 3.49
CA ARG A 42 23.45 13.46 2.66
C ARG A 42 23.49 13.13 1.17
N ARG A 43 24.57 12.49 0.69
CA ARG A 43 24.74 12.08 -0.71
C ARG A 43 23.68 11.06 -1.13
N LEU A 44 23.28 10.15 -0.24
CA LEU A 44 22.21 9.19 -0.50
C LEU A 44 20.86 9.90 -0.68
N LEU A 45 20.54 10.83 0.23
CA LEU A 45 19.28 11.59 0.17
C LEU A 45 19.22 12.48 -1.07
N GLU A 46 20.32 13.16 -1.39
CA GLU A 46 20.44 13.98 -2.60
C GLU A 46 20.32 13.15 -3.88
N ALA A 47 20.86 11.93 -3.91
CA ALA A 47 20.73 11.03 -5.04
C ALA A 47 19.28 10.56 -5.25
N LEU A 48 18.56 10.21 -4.17
CA LEU A 48 17.14 9.85 -4.25
C LEU A 48 16.28 11.02 -4.74
N TRP A 49 16.57 12.25 -4.29
CA TRP A 49 15.90 13.44 -4.82
C TRP A 49 16.24 13.68 -6.29
N GLY A 50 17.51 13.57 -6.68
CA GLY A 50 17.92 13.67 -8.08
C GLY A 50 17.19 12.65 -8.96
N ALA A 51 17.04 11.42 -8.49
CA ALA A 51 16.32 10.38 -9.23
C ALA A 51 14.83 10.74 -9.41
N LEU A 52 14.16 11.27 -8.38
CA LEU A 52 12.78 11.74 -8.48
C LEU A 52 12.63 12.99 -9.37
N GLU A 53 13.62 13.87 -9.43
CA GLU A 53 13.64 14.97 -10.40
C GLU A 53 13.70 14.44 -11.84
N LEU A 54 14.45 13.36 -12.08
CA LEU A 54 14.55 12.76 -13.41
C LEU A 54 13.29 12.02 -13.84
N VAL A 55 12.70 11.18 -12.97
CA VAL A 55 11.55 10.34 -13.35
C VAL A 55 10.19 10.92 -12.99
N GLY A 56 10.17 11.98 -12.19
CA GLY A 56 8.96 12.59 -11.64
C GLY A 56 8.55 11.99 -10.30
N THR A 57 7.78 12.76 -9.53
CA THR A 57 7.17 12.30 -8.27
C THR A 57 5.75 11.81 -8.51
N ASP A 58 5.43 10.63 -8.01
CA ASP A 58 4.10 10.05 -8.07
C ASP A 58 3.25 10.42 -6.84
N TYR A 59 2.46 11.49 -6.95
CA TYR A 59 1.57 11.91 -5.86
C TYR A 59 0.47 10.89 -5.51
N ASN A 60 0.18 9.95 -6.42
CA ASN A 60 -0.82 8.89 -6.23
C ASN A 60 -0.16 7.51 -6.02
N TYR A 61 1.09 7.47 -5.57
CA TYR A 61 1.84 6.22 -5.43
C TYR A 61 1.13 5.17 -4.56
N THR A 62 0.34 5.59 -3.58
CA THR A 62 -0.42 4.69 -2.70
C THR A 62 -1.41 3.81 -3.47
N ASP A 63 -1.92 4.27 -4.61
CA ASP A 63 -2.88 3.51 -5.42
C ASP A 63 -2.23 2.45 -6.30
N ARG A 64 -0.89 2.53 -6.46
CA ARG A 64 -0.07 1.77 -7.41
C ARG A 64 1.11 1.04 -6.76
N VAL A 65 1.40 1.26 -5.48
CA VAL A 65 2.57 0.69 -4.79
C VAL A 65 2.58 -0.83 -4.85
N ASP A 66 1.41 -1.47 -4.80
CA ASP A 66 1.29 -2.93 -4.90
C ASP A 66 1.75 -3.46 -6.26
N GLU A 67 1.68 -2.64 -7.32
CA GLU A 67 2.15 -3.00 -8.65
C GLU A 67 3.67 -3.04 -8.73
N VAL A 68 4.38 -2.29 -7.88
CA VAL A 68 5.86 -2.17 -7.93
C VAL A 68 6.58 -2.82 -6.77
N ARG A 69 5.85 -3.22 -5.72
CA ARG A 69 6.40 -3.77 -4.48
C ARG A 69 7.27 -5.01 -4.74
N GLU A 70 6.74 -5.96 -5.49
CA GLU A 70 7.39 -7.24 -5.82
C GLU A 70 8.10 -7.24 -7.17
N LEU A 71 8.05 -6.12 -7.91
CA LEU A 71 8.71 -6.03 -9.20
C LEU A 71 10.21 -5.82 -9.05
N SER A 72 10.95 -6.51 -9.92
CA SER A 72 12.38 -6.30 -10.11
C SER A 72 12.64 -4.89 -10.64
N VAL A 73 13.48 -4.13 -9.93
CA VAL A 73 13.75 -2.71 -10.21
C VAL A 73 14.37 -2.46 -11.59
N PRO A 74 15.35 -3.25 -12.08
CA PRO A 74 15.92 -3.07 -13.43
C PRO A 74 14.89 -3.13 -14.57
N GLY A 75 13.78 -3.87 -14.38
CA GLY A 75 12.72 -4.01 -15.37
C GLY A 75 11.67 -2.90 -15.34
N MET A 76 11.74 -1.97 -14.39
CA MET A 76 10.69 -0.97 -14.22
C MET A 76 10.67 0.05 -15.38
N THR A 77 9.46 0.39 -15.80
CA THR A 77 9.20 1.57 -16.64
C THR A 77 9.42 2.86 -15.85
N ARG A 78 9.50 4.01 -16.53
CA ARG A 78 9.62 5.33 -15.89
C ARG A 78 8.51 5.59 -14.86
N SER A 79 7.26 5.26 -15.19
CA SER A 79 6.11 5.43 -14.30
C SER A 79 6.22 4.53 -13.06
N GLN A 80 6.57 3.25 -13.24
CA GLN A 80 6.79 2.32 -12.14
C GLN A 80 7.96 2.75 -11.25
N LEU A 81 9.06 3.22 -11.84
CA LEU A 81 10.21 3.70 -11.08
C LEU A 81 9.87 4.97 -10.29
N SER A 82 9.09 5.88 -10.87
CA SER A 82 8.55 7.06 -10.16
C SER A 82 7.71 6.65 -8.94
N THR A 83 6.80 5.69 -9.10
CA THR A 83 6.01 5.13 -7.98
C THR A 83 6.93 4.49 -6.92
N PHE A 84 7.89 3.67 -7.34
CA PHE A 84 8.83 2.98 -6.45
C PHE A 84 9.69 3.97 -5.65
N LEU A 85 10.36 4.92 -6.31
CA LEU A 85 11.22 5.90 -5.63
C LEU A 85 10.42 6.84 -4.72
N THR A 86 9.19 7.19 -5.12
CA THR A 86 8.30 7.99 -4.27
C THR A 86 7.90 7.21 -3.02
N TRP A 87 7.61 5.91 -3.17
CA TRP A 87 7.32 5.04 -2.05
C TRP A 87 8.51 4.92 -1.10
N VAL A 88 9.72 4.66 -1.63
CA VAL A 88 10.95 4.58 -0.83
C VAL A 88 11.13 5.83 0.02
N GLN A 89 11.13 7.02 -0.59
CA GLN A 89 11.33 8.26 0.17
C GLN A 89 10.20 8.56 1.17
N ARG A 90 8.94 8.31 0.81
CA ARG A 90 7.81 8.64 1.67
C ARG A 90 7.62 7.63 2.81
N SER A 91 8.04 6.38 2.62
CA SER A 91 7.95 5.35 3.66
C SER A 91 8.76 5.71 4.91
N GLU A 92 9.87 6.44 4.73
CA GLU A 92 10.70 6.93 5.85
C GLU A 92 9.94 7.83 6.82
N ARG A 93 8.93 8.57 6.34
CA ARG A 93 8.11 9.42 7.21
C ARG A 93 7.22 8.64 8.18
N PHE A 94 7.02 7.35 7.91
CA PHE A 94 6.09 6.50 8.65
C PHE A 94 6.78 5.34 9.36
N CYS A 95 8.00 4.99 8.95
CA CYS A 95 8.79 3.92 9.53
C CYS A 95 10.27 4.29 9.42
N ASP A 96 10.86 4.65 10.56
CA ASP A 96 12.29 4.93 10.64
C ASP A 96 13.08 3.69 10.17
N GLY A 97 14.00 3.89 9.23
CA GLY A 97 14.82 2.82 8.66
C GLY A 97 14.23 2.16 7.43
N ALA A 98 13.12 2.67 6.87
CA ALA A 98 12.56 2.13 5.63
C ALA A 98 13.57 2.24 4.48
N ILE A 99 14.24 3.38 4.32
CA ILE A 99 15.29 3.57 3.31
C ILE A 99 16.47 2.62 3.58
N ASP A 100 16.88 2.43 4.84
CA ASP A 100 17.93 1.47 5.21
C ASP A 100 17.59 0.04 4.75
N GLY A 101 16.33 -0.40 4.92
CA GLY A 101 15.86 -1.67 4.38
C GLY A 101 16.08 -1.79 2.87
N PHE A 102 15.68 -0.77 2.10
CA PHE A 102 15.89 -0.78 0.64
C PHE A 102 17.36 -0.66 0.22
N VAL A 103 18.21 -0.04 1.05
CA VAL A 103 19.67 0.02 0.84
C VAL A 103 20.28 -1.37 1.02
N LYS A 104 19.95 -2.06 2.13
CA LYS A 104 20.43 -3.41 2.44
C LYS A 104 20.02 -4.44 1.37
N ASP A 105 18.80 -4.32 0.85
CA ASP A 105 18.29 -5.20 -0.21
C ASP A 105 18.80 -4.80 -1.61
N GLY A 106 19.61 -3.74 -1.73
CA GLY A 106 20.20 -3.26 -2.98
C GLY A 106 19.22 -2.58 -3.95
N ARG A 107 17.94 -2.46 -3.57
CA ARG A 107 16.89 -1.89 -4.44
C ARG A 107 17.07 -0.40 -4.68
N VAL A 108 17.64 0.34 -3.72
CA VAL A 108 18.00 1.76 -3.94
C VAL A 108 19.05 1.89 -5.04
N LEU A 109 20.15 1.12 -4.96
CA LEU A 109 21.22 1.15 -5.97
C LEU A 109 20.67 0.81 -7.36
N GLN A 110 19.84 -0.22 -7.45
CA GLN A 110 19.17 -0.59 -8.70
C GLN A 110 18.26 0.54 -9.22
N GLY A 111 17.52 1.22 -8.33
CA GLY A 111 16.63 2.31 -8.69
C GLY A 111 17.37 3.54 -9.22
N LEU A 112 18.49 3.89 -8.58
CA LEU A 112 19.35 4.99 -9.02
C LEU A 112 19.96 4.71 -10.41
N ARG A 113 20.51 3.51 -10.63
CA ARG A 113 21.03 3.10 -11.95
C ARG A 113 19.94 3.14 -13.02
N ARG A 114 18.76 2.61 -12.69
CA ARG A 114 17.62 2.59 -13.61
C ARG A 114 17.15 4.01 -13.98
N ALA A 115 17.20 4.96 -13.06
CA ALA A 115 16.86 6.35 -13.35
C ALA A 115 17.81 6.97 -14.39
N VAL A 116 19.12 6.72 -14.28
CA VAL A 116 20.13 7.19 -15.25
C VAL A 116 19.94 6.54 -16.62
N GLU A 117 19.66 5.23 -16.66
CA GLU A 117 19.38 4.51 -17.91
C GLU A 117 18.17 5.10 -18.66
N LEU A 118 17.08 5.38 -17.93
CA LEU A 118 15.85 5.92 -18.50
C LEU A 118 16.01 7.37 -18.97
N GLU A 119 16.89 8.16 -18.35
CA GLU A 119 17.27 9.49 -18.84
C GLU A 119 18.01 9.39 -20.18
N GLY A 120 19.04 8.54 -20.28
CA GLY A 120 19.84 8.36 -21.49
C GLY A 120 19.04 7.83 -22.68
N GLY A 121 18.03 6.99 -22.45
CA GLY A 121 17.10 6.54 -23.50
C GLY A 121 16.12 7.63 -23.98
N THR A 122 15.91 8.68 -23.18
CA THR A 122 15.02 9.80 -23.55
C THR A 122 15.72 10.75 -24.53
N ALA A 123 17.04 10.97 -24.38
CA ALA A 123 17.82 11.81 -25.30
C ALA A 123 17.85 11.25 -26.73
N GLN A 124 17.98 9.93 -26.91
CA GLN A 124 17.95 9.28 -28.23
C GLN A 124 16.56 9.28 -28.90
N LEU A 125 15.48 9.36 -28.11
CA LEU A 125 14.12 9.48 -28.63
C LEU A 125 13.76 10.91 -29.04
N VAL A 126 14.31 11.92 -28.35
CA VAL A 126 14.10 13.34 -28.68
C VAL A 126 14.88 13.76 -29.93
N GLU A 127 16.06 13.20 -30.17
CA GLU A 127 16.87 13.51 -31.37
C GLU A 127 16.34 12.82 -32.66
N ARG A 128 15.49 11.79 -32.51
CA ARG A 128 14.87 11.05 -33.63
C ARG A 128 13.47 11.51 -34.03
N ALA A 129 12.88 12.48 -33.33
CA ALA A 129 11.56 13.00 -33.70
C ALA A 129 11.73 14.12 -34.73
N PRO A 130 11.27 13.96 -36.00
CA PRO A 130 11.06 15.10 -36.87
C PRO A 130 9.98 15.97 -36.23
N SER A 131 10.16 17.29 -36.28
CA SER A 131 9.20 18.28 -35.84
C SER A 131 7.81 18.02 -36.43
N LEU A 132 6.95 17.34 -35.68
CA LEU A 132 5.55 17.16 -36.00
C LEU A 132 4.79 18.23 -35.24
N GLY A 133 4.38 19.25 -36.00
CA GLY A 133 3.47 20.28 -35.55
C GLY A 133 2.18 19.70 -34.98
N ALA A 134 1.52 20.56 -34.21
CA ALA A 134 0.17 20.44 -33.72
C ALA A 134 -0.66 19.38 -34.46
N ARG A 135 -0.89 18.23 -33.81
CA ARG A 135 -1.92 17.30 -34.23
C ARG A 135 -3.03 17.32 -33.19
N GLU A 136 -4.13 17.93 -33.63
CA GLU A 136 -5.43 17.90 -33.00
C GLU A 136 -5.81 16.47 -32.62
N SER A 137 -6.43 16.37 -31.46
CA SER A 137 -7.03 15.15 -30.92
C SER A 137 -8.21 14.71 -31.78
N GLU A 138 -8.04 13.64 -32.55
CA GLU A 138 -9.17 12.85 -33.06
C GLU A 138 -9.42 11.62 -32.17
N PRO A 139 -10.71 11.25 -31.95
CA PRO A 139 -11.10 10.25 -30.98
C PRO A 139 -10.92 8.85 -31.55
N ASN A 140 -10.20 7.99 -30.82
CA ASN A 140 -9.99 6.61 -31.23
C ASN A 140 -11.27 5.79 -31.04
N VAL A 141 -11.96 5.54 -32.15
CA VAL A 141 -13.11 4.65 -32.31
C VAL A 141 -12.60 3.21 -32.32
N HIS A 142 -12.33 2.66 -31.13
CA HIS A 142 -12.42 1.22 -30.84
C HIS A 142 -12.57 1.06 -29.33
N GLY A 143 -13.81 1.15 -28.89
CA GLY A 143 -14.20 1.01 -27.50
C GLY A 143 -14.17 -0.45 -27.05
N GLU A 144 -13.07 -0.85 -26.42
CA GLU A 144 -13.19 -1.59 -25.18
C GLU A 144 -13.00 -0.56 -24.05
N PRO A 145 -13.96 -0.41 -23.11
CA PRO A 145 -13.75 0.47 -22.00
C PRO A 145 -12.58 -0.08 -21.18
N ALA A 146 -11.46 0.66 -21.18
CA ALA A 146 -10.45 0.54 -20.14
C ALA A 146 -11.22 0.61 -18.82
N GLY A 147 -11.37 -0.54 -18.17
CA GLY A 147 -12.17 -0.68 -16.97
C GLY A 147 -11.56 0.20 -15.90
N SER A 148 -12.04 1.44 -15.81
CA SER A 148 -11.89 2.27 -14.63
C SER A 148 -12.55 1.44 -13.54
N ARG A 149 -11.74 0.66 -12.82
CA ARG A 149 -12.24 -0.14 -11.70
C ARG A 149 -12.83 0.89 -10.75
N ALA A 150 -14.16 0.90 -10.67
CA ALA A 150 -14.90 1.84 -9.86
C ALA A 150 -14.29 1.83 -8.46
N LYS A 151 -14.15 3.03 -7.87
CA LYS A 151 -13.69 3.19 -6.49
C LYS A 151 -14.48 2.19 -5.62
N PRO A 152 -13.86 1.48 -4.66
CA PRO A 152 -14.50 0.42 -3.89
C PRO A 152 -15.46 1.01 -2.84
N VAL A 153 -16.46 1.75 -3.30
CA VAL A 153 -17.43 2.45 -2.46
C VAL A 153 -18.37 1.43 -1.82
N MET A 154 -18.83 0.43 -2.58
CA MET A 154 -19.76 -0.58 -2.09
C MET A 154 -19.10 -1.57 -1.13
N GLY A 155 -17.86 -2.00 -1.40
CA GLY A 155 -17.10 -2.86 -0.48
C GLY A 155 -16.84 -2.19 0.87
N ARG A 156 -16.50 -0.90 0.88
CA ARG A 156 -16.33 -0.11 2.12
C ARG A 156 -17.66 0.11 2.84
N ALA A 157 -18.73 0.41 2.11
CA ALA A 157 -20.06 0.55 2.69
C ALA A 157 -20.52 -0.78 3.33
N GLY A 158 -20.30 -1.92 2.68
CA GLY A 158 -20.63 -3.23 3.22
C GLY A 158 -19.84 -3.57 4.49
N LEU A 159 -18.55 -3.24 4.53
CA LEU A 159 -17.74 -3.42 5.73
C LEU A 159 -18.22 -2.54 6.90
N LEU A 160 -18.56 -1.27 6.63
CA LEU A 160 -19.08 -0.36 7.65
C LEU A 160 -20.45 -0.81 8.17
N VAL A 161 -21.34 -1.28 7.29
CA VAL A 161 -22.64 -1.83 7.69
C VAL A 161 -22.46 -3.10 8.52
N PHE A 162 -21.54 -3.98 8.15
CA PHE A 162 -21.22 -5.18 8.92
C PHE A 162 -20.69 -4.84 10.32
N LEU A 163 -19.63 -4.03 10.40
CA LEU A 163 -19.02 -3.64 11.67
C LEU A 163 -19.99 -2.83 12.54
N GLY A 164 -20.76 -1.93 11.95
CA GLY A 164 -21.78 -1.13 12.63
C GLY A 164 -22.89 -2.01 13.20
N SER A 165 -23.37 -2.99 12.43
CA SER A 165 -24.40 -3.94 12.90
C SER A 165 -23.88 -4.82 14.03
N LEU A 166 -22.62 -5.25 13.94
CA LEU A 166 -21.97 -6.07 14.96
C LEU A 166 -21.78 -5.28 16.27
N LEU A 167 -21.33 -4.03 16.16
CA LEU A 167 -21.19 -3.12 17.30
C LEU A 167 -22.55 -2.80 17.95
N LEU A 168 -23.57 -2.48 17.15
CA LEU A 168 -24.92 -2.21 17.64
C LEU A 168 -25.52 -3.44 18.34
N THR A 169 -25.31 -4.63 17.78
CA THR A 169 -25.74 -5.88 18.40
C THR A 169 -25.03 -6.08 19.72
N TYR A 170 -23.70 -5.92 19.78
CA TYR A 170 -22.93 -6.02 21.01
C TYR A 170 -23.42 -5.05 22.09
N VAL A 171 -23.55 -3.76 21.76
CA VAL A 171 -24.02 -2.73 22.69
C VAL A 171 -25.44 -2.99 23.16
N GLY A 172 -26.35 -3.37 22.25
CA GLY A 172 -27.75 -3.69 22.59
C GLY A 172 -27.89 -4.91 23.49
N THR A 173 -27.02 -5.91 23.33
CA THR A 173 -26.99 -7.10 24.19
C THR A 173 -26.38 -6.78 25.55
N ALA A 174 -25.24 -6.07 25.58
CA ALA A 174 -24.55 -5.71 26.82
C ALA A 174 -25.35 -4.73 27.70
N SER A 175 -26.21 -3.91 27.09
CA SER A 175 -27.09 -2.98 27.80
C SER A 175 -28.45 -3.57 28.20
N ASN A 176 -28.71 -4.86 27.92
CA ASN A 176 -30.00 -5.53 28.11
C ASN A 176 -31.18 -4.86 27.38
N VAL A 177 -30.91 -3.97 26.42
CA VAL A 177 -31.93 -3.32 25.58
C VAL A 177 -32.56 -4.31 24.60
N ILE A 178 -31.81 -5.35 24.22
CA ILE A 178 -32.27 -6.44 23.37
C ILE A 178 -32.38 -7.72 24.23
N PRO A 179 -33.53 -8.00 24.85
CA PRO A 179 -33.70 -9.17 25.70
C PRO A 179 -33.78 -10.47 24.88
N GLY A 180 -33.26 -11.56 25.44
CA GLY A 180 -33.39 -12.91 24.88
C GLY A 180 -32.57 -13.15 23.61
N ALA A 181 -33.18 -13.77 22.60
CA ALA A 181 -32.52 -14.20 21.36
C ALA A 181 -32.24 -13.08 20.34
N GLY A 182 -32.45 -11.80 20.67
CA GLY A 182 -32.29 -10.71 19.71
C GLY A 182 -30.85 -10.47 19.25
N TRP A 183 -29.85 -10.95 19.99
CA TRP A 183 -28.46 -11.01 19.52
C TRP A 183 -28.30 -11.88 18.27
N ALA A 184 -29.08 -12.97 18.16
CA ALA A 184 -29.05 -13.86 17.00
C ALA A 184 -29.63 -13.19 15.75
N ILE A 185 -30.65 -12.35 15.91
CA ILE A 185 -31.23 -11.56 14.83
C ILE A 185 -30.21 -10.52 14.32
N GLY A 186 -29.54 -9.81 15.23
CA GLY A 186 -28.48 -8.85 14.87
C GLY A 186 -27.31 -9.51 14.13
N LEU A 187 -26.93 -10.71 14.55
CA LEU A 187 -25.90 -11.50 13.88
C LEU A 187 -26.35 -11.95 12.48
N LEU A 188 -27.58 -12.45 12.33
CA LEU A 188 -28.12 -12.83 11.02
C LEU A 188 -28.22 -11.66 10.05
N VAL A 189 -28.58 -10.47 10.53
CA VAL A 189 -28.62 -9.24 9.72
C VAL A 189 -27.22 -8.81 9.29
N ALA A 190 -26.25 -8.84 10.21
CA ALA A 190 -24.86 -8.53 9.89
C ALA A 190 -24.31 -9.48 8.83
N LEU A 191 -24.58 -10.78 8.97
CA LEU A 191 -24.13 -11.82 8.03
C LEU A 191 -24.82 -11.73 6.68
N GLY A 192 -26.13 -11.58 6.65
CA GLY A 192 -26.89 -11.42 5.41
C GLY A 192 -26.45 -10.17 4.65
N GLY A 193 -26.35 -9.02 5.34
CA GLY A 193 -25.93 -7.76 4.74
C GLY A 193 -24.49 -7.80 4.21
N GLY A 194 -23.56 -8.33 5.01
CA GLY A 194 -22.15 -8.46 4.64
C GLY A 194 -21.92 -9.37 3.43
N VAL A 195 -22.60 -10.52 3.38
CA VAL A 195 -22.50 -11.48 2.28
C VAL A 195 -23.11 -10.92 0.99
N VAL A 196 -24.33 -10.37 1.05
CA VAL A 196 -25.02 -9.82 -0.13
C VAL A 196 -24.23 -8.67 -0.75
N LEU A 197 -23.71 -7.74 0.06
CA LEU A 197 -22.91 -6.61 -0.44
C LEU A 197 -21.56 -7.05 -1.00
N SER A 198 -20.95 -8.10 -0.43
CA SER A 198 -19.71 -8.69 -0.95
C SER A 198 -19.94 -9.37 -2.31
N ILE A 199 -21.05 -10.10 -2.48
CA ILE A 199 -21.43 -10.72 -3.75
C ILE A 199 -21.72 -9.66 -4.82
N VAL A 200 -22.44 -8.59 -4.47
CA VAL A 200 -22.72 -7.47 -5.39
C VAL A 200 -21.43 -6.74 -5.80
N SER A 201 -20.50 -6.51 -4.88
CA SER A 201 -19.19 -5.90 -5.18
C SER A 201 -18.34 -6.78 -6.12
N LEU A 202 -18.36 -8.10 -5.92
CA LEU A 202 -17.70 -9.07 -6.82
C LEU A 202 -18.35 -9.11 -8.21
N ALA A 203 -19.68 -9.11 -8.29
CA ALA A 203 -20.43 -9.08 -9.55
C ALA A 203 -20.17 -7.79 -10.36
N ARG A 204 -19.93 -6.66 -9.67
CA ARG A 204 -19.59 -5.37 -10.29
C ARG A 204 -18.11 -5.20 -10.69
N ARG A 205 -17.28 -6.25 -10.55
CA ARG A 205 -15.83 -6.24 -10.87
C ARG A 205 -15.05 -5.12 -10.15
N GLU A 206 -15.44 -4.75 -8.92
CA GLU A 206 -14.71 -3.78 -8.10
C GLU A 206 -13.37 -4.35 -7.57
N ARG A 207 -12.47 -3.49 -7.04
CA ARG A 207 -11.17 -3.92 -6.47
C ARG A 207 -11.42 -4.98 -5.37
N ARG A 208 -10.90 -6.19 -5.59
CA ARG A 208 -11.25 -7.43 -4.87
C ARG A 208 -10.90 -7.46 -3.38
N GLY A 209 -9.96 -6.63 -2.92
CA GLY A 209 -9.40 -6.73 -1.56
C GLY A 209 -10.43 -6.54 -0.44
N ALA A 210 -11.25 -5.49 -0.51
CA ALA A 210 -12.25 -5.23 0.53
C ALA A 210 -13.42 -6.23 0.50
N ALA A 211 -13.86 -6.66 -0.68
CA ALA A 211 -14.92 -7.66 -0.81
C ALA A 211 -14.48 -9.04 -0.28
N ILE A 212 -13.22 -9.44 -0.52
CA ILE A 212 -12.65 -10.67 0.03
C ILE A 212 -12.53 -10.57 1.55
N ALA A 213 -12.04 -9.44 2.10
CA ALA A 213 -11.95 -9.25 3.54
C ALA A 213 -13.33 -9.32 4.22
N THR A 214 -14.35 -8.67 3.65
CA THR A 214 -15.73 -8.73 4.17
C THR A 214 -16.29 -10.14 4.07
N LEU A 215 -16.02 -10.89 2.99
CA LEU A 215 -16.49 -12.26 2.82
C LEU A 215 -15.81 -13.23 3.80
N VAL A 216 -14.49 -13.09 3.99
CA VAL A 216 -13.71 -13.88 4.96
C VAL A 216 -14.15 -13.57 6.39
N MET A 217 -14.38 -12.31 6.73
CA MET A 217 -14.88 -11.94 8.07
C MET A 217 -16.32 -12.41 8.29
N SER A 218 -17.18 -12.28 7.28
CA SER A 218 -18.59 -12.71 7.36
C SER A 218 -18.71 -14.23 7.46
N LEU A 219 -17.79 -15.03 6.90
CA LEU A 219 -17.84 -16.49 7.02
C LEU A 219 -17.01 -17.02 8.19
N GLY A 220 -15.84 -16.42 8.44
CA GLY A 220 -14.89 -16.86 9.45
C GLY A 220 -15.33 -16.53 10.88
N LEU A 221 -15.92 -15.35 11.09
CA LEU A 221 -16.34 -14.93 12.43
C LEU A 221 -17.48 -15.80 12.99
N PRO A 222 -18.55 -16.13 12.23
CA PRO A 222 -19.58 -17.06 12.71
C PRO A 222 -19.05 -18.46 12.94
N PHE A 223 -18.13 -18.92 12.09
CA PHE A 223 -17.51 -20.22 12.27
C PHE A 223 -16.70 -20.27 13.57
N ALA A 224 -15.90 -19.25 13.85
CA ALA A 224 -15.14 -19.14 15.10
C ALA A 224 -16.06 -19.06 16.33
N VAL A 225 -17.15 -18.28 16.25
CA VAL A 225 -18.17 -18.20 17.32
C VAL A 225 -18.84 -19.56 17.52
N PHE A 226 -19.24 -20.24 16.45
CA PHE A 226 -19.87 -21.57 16.51
C PHE A 226 -18.93 -22.61 17.12
N VAL A 227 -17.67 -22.66 16.69
CA VAL A 227 -16.66 -23.55 17.25
C VAL A 227 -16.43 -23.24 18.73
N GLY A 228 -16.29 -21.97 19.10
CA GLY A 228 -16.15 -21.55 20.50
C GLY A 228 -17.34 -21.97 21.36
N PHE A 229 -18.56 -21.83 20.84
CA PHE A 229 -19.78 -22.24 21.52
C PHE A 229 -19.88 -23.77 21.68
N ALA A 230 -19.51 -24.53 20.64
CA ALA A 230 -19.48 -25.99 20.66
C ALA A 230 -18.45 -26.51 21.67
N VAL A 231 -17.25 -25.91 21.70
CA VAL A 231 -16.21 -26.22 22.70
C VAL A 231 -16.72 -25.90 24.10
N PHE A 232 -17.26 -24.70 24.32
CA PHE A 232 -17.80 -24.30 25.61
C PHE A 232 -18.89 -25.27 26.11
N PHE A 233 -19.88 -25.62 25.28
CA PHE A 233 -20.91 -26.58 25.66
C PHE A 233 -20.38 -27.98 25.95
N THR A 234 -19.40 -28.44 25.16
CA THR A 234 -18.79 -29.77 25.36
C THR A 234 -18.08 -29.86 26.71
N PHE A 235 -17.37 -28.80 27.11
CA PHE A 235 -16.59 -28.81 28.36
C PHE A 235 -17.40 -28.42 29.61
N PHE A 236 -18.44 -27.60 29.48
CA PHE A 236 -19.16 -27.04 30.63
C PHE A 236 -20.57 -27.59 30.85
N TYR A 237 -21.14 -28.31 29.89
CA TYR A 237 -22.52 -28.84 29.97
C TYR A 237 -22.66 -30.35 29.76
N VAL A 238 -21.65 -31.01 29.17
CA VAL A 238 -21.66 -32.46 28.90
C VAL A 238 -20.74 -33.24 29.85
N ALA A 239 -19.97 -32.54 30.70
CA ALA A 239 -19.24 -33.10 31.83
C ALA A 239 -20.05 -32.93 33.13
#